data_AF-A0A524IRR5-F1
#
_entry.id   AF-A0A524IRR5-F1
#
_cell.length_a   1.000
_cell.length_b   1.000
_cell.length_c   1.000
_cell.angle_alpha   90.00
_cell.angle_beta   90.00
_cell.angle_gamma   90.00
#
_symmetry.space_group_name_H-M   'P 1'
#
loop_
_entity.id
_entity.type
_entity.pdbx_description
1 polymer ?
#
loop_
_entity_poly.entity_id
_entity_poly.type
_entity_poly.pdbx_seq_one_letter_code
_entity_poly.pdbx_strand_id
1 'polypeptide(L)'
;MSANNSPNGGKVHVSEDDARRVAEGARQRKWDNATFVRDLFLGNLQLDLIHPYPDPDEFVSDECREFLAELKQFLETEVDSEKIDRDWKIPD
;
A
#
# COMPACT_ATOMS: atom_id res chain seq x y z
N MET A 1 -35.11 18.95 31.53
CA MET A 1 -35.30 17.97 30.44
C MET A 1 -34.74 18.61 29.18
N SER A 2 -33.44 18.37 28.94
CA SER A 2 -32.66 19.03 27.89
C SER A 2 -32.83 18.29 26.58
N ALA A 3 -33.12 19.04 25.51
CA ALA A 3 -33.34 18.52 24.18
C ALA A 3 -32.01 18.10 23.50
N ASN A 4 -32.10 16.98 22.79
CA ASN A 4 -31.08 16.36 21.95
C ASN A 4 -30.48 17.31 20.92
N ASN A 5 -29.16 17.25 20.74
CA ASN A 5 -28.50 17.74 19.53
C ASN A 5 -27.69 16.60 18.90
N SER A 6 -28.26 15.97 17.87
CA SER A 6 -27.56 14.99 17.03
C SER A 6 -26.66 15.73 16.03
N PRO A 7 -25.41 15.30 15.78
CA PRO A 7 -24.58 15.93 14.77
C PRO A 7 -25.01 15.47 13.37
N ASN A 8 -25.34 16.45 12.54
CA ASN A 8 -25.73 16.32 11.15
C ASN A 8 -24.57 15.76 10.31
N GLY A 9 -24.79 14.63 9.62
CA GLY A 9 -23.86 14.05 8.66
C GLY A 9 -23.78 14.90 7.39
N GLY A 10 -22.96 15.95 7.43
CA GLY A 10 -22.70 16.80 6.27
C GLY A 10 -21.84 16.09 5.22
N LYS A 11 -22.38 15.88 4.02
CA LYS A 11 -21.58 15.52 2.84
C LYS A 11 -20.64 16.69 2.54
N VAL A 12 -19.34 16.50 2.71
CA VAL A 12 -18.32 17.52 2.42
C VAL A 12 -18.33 17.80 0.91
N HIS A 13 -18.71 19.01 0.51
CA HIS A 13 -18.67 19.44 -0.88
C HIS A 13 -17.26 19.95 -1.21
N VAL A 14 -16.47 19.16 -1.93
CA VAL A 14 -15.09 19.49 -2.31
C VAL A 14 -15.10 20.28 -3.62
N SER A 15 -14.48 21.46 -3.63
CA SER A 15 -14.31 22.27 -4.85
C SER A 15 -13.17 21.74 -5.72
N GLU A 16 -13.15 22.12 -7.00
CA GLU A 16 -12.02 21.81 -7.90
C GLU A 16 -10.68 22.31 -7.33
N ASP A 17 -10.67 23.53 -6.78
CA ASP A 17 -9.48 24.13 -6.17
C ASP A 17 -9.00 23.36 -4.95
N ASP A 18 -9.93 22.87 -4.12
CA ASP A 18 -9.59 22.01 -2.99
C ASP A 18 -9.01 20.67 -3.45
N ALA A 19 -9.61 20.06 -4.48
CA ALA A 19 -9.11 18.81 -5.04
C ALA A 19 -7.71 18.98 -5.65
N ARG A 20 -7.48 20.04 -6.43
CA ARG A 20 -6.18 20.35 -7.04
C ARG A 20 -5.12 20.65 -5.99
N ARG A 21 -5.45 21.40 -4.94
CA ARG A 21 -4.55 21.69 -3.83
C ARG A 21 -4.13 20.42 -3.09
N VAL A 22 -5.06 19.51 -2.83
CA VAL A 22 -4.77 18.22 -2.20
C VAL A 22 -3.89 17.36 -3.11
N ALA A 23 -4.22 17.27 -4.40
CA ALA A 23 -3.44 16.49 -5.37
C ALA A 23 -2.00 17.02 -5.51
N GLU A 24 -1.81 18.33 -5.68
CA GLU A 24 -0.47 18.93 -5.77
C GLU A 24 0.27 18.90 -4.42
N GLY A 25 -0.45 18.92 -3.29
CA GLY A 25 0.12 18.74 -1.96
C GLY A 25 0.66 17.33 -1.72
N ALA A 26 0.01 16.31 -2.29
CA ALA A 26 0.46 14.92 -2.25
C ALA A 26 1.58 14.62 -3.25
N ARG A 27 1.84 15.53 -4.20
CA ARG A 27 2.90 15.34 -5.20
C ARG A 27 4.26 15.37 -4.54
N GLN A 28 5.02 14.30 -4.73
CA GLN A 28 6.38 14.20 -4.25
C GLN A 28 7.27 15.29 -4.88
N ARG A 29 7.77 16.21 -4.05
CA ARG A 29 8.51 17.41 -4.48
C ARG A 29 9.98 17.16 -4.81
N LYS A 30 10.57 16.14 -4.18
CA LYS A 30 11.97 15.75 -4.37
C LYS A 30 12.03 14.25 -4.58
N TRP A 31 12.75 13.88 -5.62
CA TRP A 31 13.10 12.50 -5.89
C TRP A 31 14.61 12.42 -5.76
N ASP A 32 15.07 11.97 -4.59
CA ASP A 32 16.49 11.98 -4.28
C ASP A 32 17.27 10.88 -5.04
N ASN A 33 16.55 9.89 -5.58
CA ASN A 33 17.12 8.80 -6.37
C ASN A 33 16.67 8.84 -7.85
N ALA A 34 17.49 8.22 -8.71
CA ALA A 34 17.09 7.87 -10.06
C ALA A 34 15.93 6.87 -10.01
N THR A 35 14.98 7.00 -10.94
CA THR A 35 13.84 6.07 -11.00
C THR A 35 13.57 5.71 -12.43
N PHE A 36 13.48 4.41 -12.71
CA PHE A 36 13.32 3.89 -14.05
C PHE A 36 12.16 4.56 -14.80
N VAL A 37 10.96 4.59 -14.19
CA VAL A 37 9.76 5.11 -14.83
C VAL A 37 9.87 6.61 -15.12
N ARG A 38 10.27 7.44 -14.15
CA ARG A 38 10.41 8.90 -14.35
C ARG A 38 11.41 9.19 -15.48
N ASP A 39 12.56 8.54 -15.44
CA ASP A 39 13.66 8.86 -16.36
C ASP A 39 13.31 8.36 -17.77
N LEU A 40 12.60 7.24 -17.89
CA LEU A 40 11.99 6.80 -19.16
C LEU A 40 11.04 7.86 -19.75
N PHE A 41 10.14 8.44 -18.96
CA PHE A 41 9.24 9.51 -19.42
C PHE A 41 9.98 10.78 -19.85
N LEU A 42 11.17 11.02 -19.30
CA LEU A 42 12.04 12.14 -19.67
C LEU A 42 13.00 11.80 -20.84
N GLY A 43 12.86 10.62 -21.46
CA GLY A 43 13.67 10.20 -22.60
C GLY A 43 15.04 9.62 -22.23
N ASN A 44 15.29 9.33 -20.96
CA ASN A 44 16.53 8.74 -20.46
C ASN A 44 16.29 7.28 -20.00
N LEU A 45 16.57 6.32 -20.86
CA LEU A 45 16.40 4.90 -20.58
C LEU A 45 17.51 4.37 -19.65
N GLN A 46 17.22 4.29 -18.35
CA GLN A 46 18.13 3.71 -17.35
C GLN A 46 17.79 2.24 -17.06
N LEU A 47 18.07 1.35 -18.02
CA LEU A 47 17.68 -0.06 -17.96
C LEU A 47 18.25 -0.80 -16.73
N ASP A 48 19.44 -0.41 -16.25
CA ASP A 48 20.14 -1.02 -15.12
C ASP A 48 19.38 -0.91 -13.78
N LEU A 49 18.40 -0.01 -13.68
CA LEU A 49 17.56 0.13 -12.48
C LEU A 49 16.53 -1.00 -12.32
N ILE A 50 16.28 -1.79 -13.37
CA ILE A 50 15.28 -2.87 -13.35
C ILE A 50 15.79 -4.18 -13.96
N HIS A 51 16.93 -4.15 -14.67
CA HIS A 51 17.43 -5.30 -15.41
C HIS A 51 18.95 -5.48 -15.21
N PRO A 52 19.41 -6.73 -15.00
CA PRO A 52 18.61 -7.94 -14.84
C PRO A 52 17.78 -7.87 -13.57
N TYR A 53 16.73 -8.70 -13.49
CA TYR A 53 16.03 -8.86 -12.23
C TYR A 53 17.03 -9.37 -11.18
N PRO A 54 17.08 -8.77 -9.97
CA PRO A 54 18.05 -9.17 -8.97
C PRO A 54 17.83 -10.63 -8.55
N ASP A 55 18.90 -11.33 -8.19
CA ASP A 55 18.77 -12.69 -7.66
C ASP A 55 18.07 -12.63 -6.28
N PRO A 56 16.94 -13.32 -6.06
CA PRO A 56 16.30 -13.39 -4.74
C PRO A 56 17.25 -13.76 -3.60
N ASP A 57 18.28 -14.55 -3.86
CA ASP A 57 19.26 -14.94 -2.85
C ASP A 57 20.17 -13.77 -2.41
N GLU A 58 20.25 -12.69 -3.19
CA GLU A 58 21.03 -11.49 -2.83
C GLU A 58 20.27 -10.50 -1.92
N PHE A 59 18.93 -10.52 -1.93
CA PHE A 59 18.12 -9.52 -1.21
C PHE A 59 17.07 -10.07 -0.26
N VAL A 60 16.76 -11.37 -0.32
CA VAL A 60 15.87 -12.03 0.64
C VAL A 60 16.71 -12.64 1.76
N SER A 61 16.67 -12.02 2.94
CA SER A 61 17.38 -12.49 4.14
C SER A 61 16.87 -13.83 4.66
N ASP A 62 17.72 -14.57 5.38
CA ASP A 62 17.33 -15.82 6.03
C ASP A 62 16.16 -15.62 7.01
N GLU A 63 16.18 -14.54 7.78
CA GLU A 63 15.06 -14.15 8.67
C GLU A 63 13.74 -13.99 7.89
N CYS A 64 13.78 -13.40 6.70
CA CYS A 64 12.59 -13.27 5.85
C CYS A 64 12.09 -14.65 5.40
N ARG A 65 13.00 -15.57 5.05
CA ARG A 65 12.65 -16.94 4.64
C ARG A 65 12.04 -17.73 5.79
N GLU A 66 12.62 -17.64 6.98
CA GLU A 66 12.12 -18.27 8.20
C GLU A 66 10.71 -17.76 8.52
N PHE A 67 10.53 -16.44 8.55
CA PHE A 67 9.22 -15.83 8.78
C PHE A 67 8.18 -16.26 7.75
N LEU A 68 8.52 -16.27 6.44
CA LEU A 68 7.60 -16.70 5.39
C LEU A 68 7.23 -18.19 5.52
N ALA A 69 8.16 -19.02 6.00
CA ALA A 69 7.88 -20.44 6.26
C ALA A 69 6.90 -20.60 7.44
N GLU A 70 7.10 -19.88 8.53
CA GLU A 70 6.19 -19.87 9.68
C GLU A 70 4.81 -19.31 9.31
N LEU A 71 4.76 -18.20 8.58
CA LEU A 71 3.53 -17.58 8.10
C LEU A 71 2.76 -18.57 7.22
N LYS A 72 3.44 -19.24 6.29
CA LYS A 72 2.82 -20.26 5.45
C LYS A 72 2.19 -21.37 6.30
N GLN A 73 2.94 -21.90 7.26
CA GLN A 73 2.42 -22.95 8.13
C GLN A 73 1.18 -22.50 8.90
N PHE A 74 1.22 -21.31 9.50
CA PHE A 74 0.07 -20.73 10.20
C PHE A 74 -1.17 -20.60 9.29
N LEU A 75 -0.99 -20.06 8.08
CA LEU A 75 -2.07 -19.92 7.11
C LEU A 75 -2.66 -21.28 6.68
N GLU A 76 -1.85 -22.32 6.63
CA GLU A 76 -2.28 -23.66 6.22
C GLU A 76 -2.95 -24.44 7.36
N THR A 77 -2.54 -24.24 8.62
CA THR A 77 -3.01 -25.07 9.75
C THR A 77 -4.03 -24.39 10.65
N GLU A 78 -3.92 -23.07 10.84
CA GLU A 78 -4.72 -22.34 11.83
C GLU A 78 -5.77 -21.41 11.19
N VAL A 79 -5.63 -21.07 9.91
CA VAL A 79 -6.52 -20.11 9.24
C VAL A 79 -7.56 -20.82 8.37
N ASP A 80 -8.83 -20.69 8.75
CA ASP A 80 -9.97 -21.11 7.95
C ASP A 80 -10.46 -19.94 7.07
N SER A 81 -9.97 -19.89 5.83
CA SER A 81 -10.34 -18.84 4.88
C SER A 81 -11.82 -18.86 4.50
N GLU A 82 -12.46 -20.03 4.45
CA GLU A 82 -13.88 -20.14 4.10
C GLU A 82 -14.78 -19.58 5.21
N LYS A 83 -14.42 -19.84 6.47
CA LYS A 83 -15.11 -19.27 7.62
C LYS A 83 -14.95 -17.75 7.67
N ILE A 84 -13.75 -17.23 7.43
CA ILE A 84 -13.49 -15.78 7.39
C ILE A 84 -14.37 -15.08 6.36
N ASP A 85 -14.44 -15.63 5.15
CA ASP A 85 -15.26 -15.07 4.07
C ASP A 85 -16.76 -15.10 4.40
N ARG A 86 -17.23 -16.23 4.95
CA ARG A 86 -18.63 -16.41 5.35
C ARG A 86 -19.05 -15.46 6.48
N ASP A 87 -18.20 -15.31 7.48
CA ASP A 87 -18.53 -14.58 8.71
C ASP A 87 -18.12 -13.10 8.63
N TRP A 88 -17.41 -12.69 7.58
CA TRP A 88 -16.86 -11.34 7.39
C TRP A 88 -16.01 -10.85 8.58
N LYS A 89 -15.39 -11.79 9.31
CA LYS A 89 -14.62 -11.51 10.52
C LYS A 89 -13.37 -12.40 10.58
N ILE A 90 -12.24 -11.81 10.97
CA ILE A 90 -11.03 -12.56 11.37
C ILE A 90 -11.24 -13.09 12.81
N PRO A 91 -11.08 -14.40 13.06
CA PRO A 91 -11.13 -14.98 14.40
C PRO A 91 -10.16 -14.29 15.37
N ASP A 92 -10.54 -14.24 16.65
CA ASP A 92 -9.73 -13.60 17.70
C ASP A 92 -8.44 -14.38 18.01
#